data_AF-A0AAV2I9G5-F1
#
_entry.id   AF-A0AAV2I9G5-F1
#
_cell.length_a   1.000
_cell.length_b   1.000
_cell.length_c   1.000
_cell.angle_alpha   90.00
_cell.angle_beta   90.00
_cell.angle_gamma   90.00
#
_symmetry.space_group_name_H-M   'P 1'
#
loop_
_entity.id
_entity.type
_entity.pdbx_description
1 polymer ?
#
loop_
_entity_poly.entity_id
_entity_poly.type
_entity_poly.pdbx_seq_one_letter_code
_entity_poly.pdbx_strand_id
1 'polypeptide(L)'
;MLENFYAFKKLGPVWIMITKMMEVTMPFLMILLVFFIAYAISSESLLYPETQISGPFFFNLFRKGFWAMFGEFLLEELEVKGSDCTKNYSSYTDFETLRCPTEYGRYVVPILLGIYIIFVQILLFNLLISLFNSIISKTGSKRNSYWTYQKFQQTFKYTISLFPLPPMTFVYFLLKKNSPYLSKSLFSRGIYIDPKFKETKAKQYLKDINNEERYLRKLKVKQSEEYSVEFIRNVVENLQR
;
A
#
# COMPACT_ATOMS: atom_id res chain seq x y z
N MET A 1 -19.98 -2.28 5.35
CA MET A 1 -19.41 -3.25 4.38
C MET A 1 -17.97 -3.62 4.71
N LEU A 2 -17.08 -2.66 5.02
CA LEU A 2 -15.69 -2.90 5.47
C LEU A 2 -15.57 -3.73 6.76
N GLU A 3 -16.50 -3.58 7.71
CA GLU A 3 -16.48 -4.37 8.97
C GLU A 3 -16.72 -5.87 8.75
N ASN A 4 -17.47 -6.24 7.70
CA ASN A 4 -17.71 -7.65 7.37
C ASN A 4 -16.48 -8.32 6.73
N PHE A 5 -15.55 -7.55 6.16
CA PHE A 5 -14.31 -8.09 5.59
C PHE A 5 -13.29 -8.51 6.66
N TYR A 6 -13.33 -7.89 7.85
CA TYR A 6 -12.53 -8.35 9.00
C TYR A 6 -12.89 -9.78 9.43
N ALA A 7 -14.11 -10.25 9.12
CA ALA A 7 -14.57 -11.59 9.44
C ALA A 7 -14.04 -12.67 8.48
N PHE A 8 -13.59 -12.31 7.26
CA PHE A 8 -13.02 -13.28 6.35
C PHE A 8 -11.61 -13.67 6.79
N LYS A 9 -11.51 -14.93 7.26
CA LYS A 9 -10.35 -15.61 7.82
C LYS A 9 -9.02 -15.36 7.08
N LYS A 10 -9.02 -15.04 5.78
CA LYS A 10 -7.80 -14.83 4.98
C LYS A 10 -7.44 -13.35 4.74
N LEU A 11 -8.38 -12.42 4.88
CA LEU A 11 -8.20 -11.02 4.44
C LEU A 11 -7.72 -10.09 5.56
N GLY A 12 -8.13 -10.32 6.82
CA GLY A 12 -7.72 -9.48 7.96
C GLY A 12 -6.20 -9.36 8.18
N PRO A 13 -5.43 -10.48 8.24
CA PRO A 13 -3.98 -10.42 8.43
C PRO A 13 -3.25 -9.77 7.25
N VAL A 14 -3.77 -9.96 6.04
CA VAL A 14 -3.23 -9.36 4.81
C VAL A 14 -3.46 -7.86 4.82
N TRP A 15 -4.65 -7.39 5.22
CA TRP A 15 -4.96 -5.98 5.35
C TRP A 15 -4.05 -5.26 6.35
N ILE A 16 -3.90 -5.82 7.56
CA ILE A 16 -3.02 -5.25 8.61
C ILE A 16 -1.56 -5.19 8.13
N MET A 17 -1.14 -6.18 7.33
CA MET A 17 0.17 -6.15 6.71
C MET A 17 0.26 -5.02 5.67
N ILE A 18 -0.70 -4.88 4.76
CA ILE A 18 -0.72 -3.82 3.74
C ILE A 18 -0.69 -2.43 4.40
N THR A 19 -1.50 -2.19 5.44
CA THR A 19 -1.50 -0.88 6.12
C THR A 19 -0.16 -0.57 6.79
N LYS A 20 0.50 -1.57 7.38
CA LYS A 20 1.84 -1.41 7.96
C LYS A 20 2.90 -1.13 6.90
N MET A 21 2.71 -1.64 5.69
CA MET A 21 3.60 -1.39 4.55
C MET A 21 3.39 -0.01 3.96
N MET A 22 2.13 0.43 3.89
CA MET A 22 1.76 1.78 3.44
C MET A 22 2.38 2.85 4.34
N GLU A 23 2.38 2.68 5.66
CA GLU A 23 3.01 3.64 6.60
C GLU A 23 4.48 3.94 6.26
N VAL A 24 5.22 2.92 5.81
CA VAL A 24 6.63 3.04 5.42
C VAL A 24 6.80 3.53 3.98
N THR A 25 5.83 3.26 3.10
CA THR A 25 5.91 3.58 1.66
C THR A 25 5.35 4.96 1.31
N MET A 26 4.49 5.54 2.14
CA MET A 26 3.95 6.89 1.98
C MET A 26 5.01 7.99 1.77
N PRO A 27 6.11 8.09 2.55
CA PRO A 27 7.13 9.12 2.31
C PRO A 27 7.79 8.99 0.94
N PHE A 28 7.95 7.77 0.43
CA PHE A 28 8.46 7.55 -0.93
C PHE A 28 7.46 8.04 -1.99
N LEU A 29 6.16 7.75 -1.80
CA LEU A 29 5.10 8.25 -2.68
C LEU A 29 5.04 9.78 -2.71
N MET A 30 5.37 10.47 -1.61
CA MET A 30 5.45 11.94 -1.60
C MET A 30 6.57 12.46 -2.51
N ILE A 31 7.73 11.79 -2.54
CA ILE A 31 8.82 12.14 -3.47
C ILE A 31 8.35 11.96 -4.91
N LEU A 32 7.68 10.84 -5.21
CA LEU A 32 7.12 10.60 -6.53
C LEU A 32 6.12 11.71 -6.92
N LEU A 33 5.25 12.10 -6.00
CA LEU A 33 4.25 13.13 -6.20
C LEU A 33 4.90 14.49 -6.52
N VAL A 34 6.03 14.82 -5.91
CA VAL A 34 6.80 16.05 -6.23
C VAL A 34 7.27 16.03 -7.69
N PHE A 35 7.89 14.93 -8.15
CA PHE A 35 8.32 14.81 -9.54
C PHE A 35 7.15 14.84 -10.53
N PHE A 36 6.04 14.21 -10.16
CA PHE A 36 4.80 14.22 -10.93
C PHE A 36 4.25 15.64 -11.13
N ILE A 37 4.11 16.42 -10.04
CA ILE A 37 3.63 17.81 -10.11
C ILE A 37 4.61 18.68 -10.90
N ALA A 38 5.92 18.50 -10.69
CA ALA A 38 6.94 19.27 -11.39
C ALA A 38 6.87 19.08 -12.91
N TYR A 39 6.73 17.84 -13.37
CA TYR A 39 6.56 17.54 -14.79
C TYR A 39 5.24 18.07 -15.35
N ALA A 40 4.12 17.86 -14.64
CA ALA A 40 2.81 18.32 -15.09
C ALA A 40 2.80 19.84 -15.30
N ILE A 41 3.27 20.61 -14.31
CA ILE A 41 3.32 22.08 -14.40
C ILE A 41 4.31 22.54 -15.48
N SER A 42 5.50 21.95 -15.52
CA SER A 42 6.54 22.38 -16.47
C SER A 42 6.13 22.11 -17.92
N SER A 43 5.54 20.94 -18.20
CA SER A 43 5.08 20.60 -19.54
C SER A 43 3.94 21.52 -20.01
N GLU A 44 2.89 21.71 -19.20
CA GLU A 44 1.79 22.62 -19.56
C GLU A 44 2.25 24.08 -19.69
N SER A 45 3.18 24.55 -18.85
CA SER A 45 3.73 25.90 -18.96
C SER A 45 4.57 26.11 -20.23
N LEU A 46 5.27 25.09 -20.71
CA LEU A 46 6.05 25.17 -21.95
C LEU A 46 5.15 25.10 -23.19
N LEU A 47 4.09 24.29 -23.12
CA LEU A 47 3.15 24.06 -24.22
C LEU A 47 2.17 25.21 -24.41
N TYR A 48 1.60 25.75 -23.33
CA TYR A 48 0.53 26.72 -23.37
C TYR A 48 0.78 27.86 -22.35
N PRO A 49 1.59 28.87 -22.71
CA PRO A 49 1.94 29.95 -21.77
C PRO A 49 0.77 30.87 -21.41
N GLU A 50 -0.27 30.94 -22.25
CA GLU A 50 -1.41 31.85 -22.08
C GLU A 50 -2.64 31.19 -21.41
N THR A 51 -2.43 30.14 -20.62
CA THR A 51 -3.54 29.44 -19.95
C THR A 51 -4.08 30.21 -18.75
N GLN A 52 -5.40 30.41 -18.70
CA GLN A 52 -6.06 30.92 -17.50
C GLN A 52 -6.28 29.80 -16.48
N ILE A 53 -6.06 30.13 -15.20
CA ILE A 53 -6.26 29.22 -14.08
C ILE A 53 -7.77 29.08 -13.85
N SER A 54 -8.33 27.95 -14.26
CA SER A 54 -9.73 27.59 -14.03
C SER A 54 -9.82 26.27 -13.25
N GLY A 55 -10.95 25.98 -12.59
CA GLY A 55 -11.17 24.69 -11.93
C GLY A 55 -10.85 23.46 -12.80
N PRO A 56 -11.35 23.36 -14.05
CA PRO A 56 -11.07 22.22 -14.94
C PRO A 56 -9.62 22.16 -15.43
N PHE A 57 -8.85 23.26 -15.36
CA PHE A 57 -7.43 23.25 -15.72
C PHE A 57 -6.64 22.26 -14.86
N PHE A 58 -6.84 22.27 -13.54
CA PHE A 58 -6.13 21.36 -12.64
C PHE A 58 -6.45 19.89 -12.93
N PHE A 59 -7.71 19.57 -13.24
CA PHE A 59 -8.10 18.21 -13.58
C PHE A 59 -7.38 17.71 -14.85
N ASN A 60 -7.31 18.56 -15.89
CA ASN A 60 -6.63 18.22 -17.14
C ASN A 60 -5.11 18.11 -16.95
N LEU A 61 -4.51 19.03 -16.18
CA LEU A 61 -3.09 19.03 -15.80
C LEU A 61 -2.70 17.69 -15.13
N PHE A 62 -3.46 17.29 -14.12
CA PHE A 62 -3.21 16.03 -13.39
C PHE A 62 -3.49 14.80 -14.25
N ARG A 63 -4.54 14.84 -15.09
CA ARG A 63 -4.88 13.75 -15.99
C ARG A 63 -3.72 13.45 -16.96
N LYS A 64 -3.15 14.48 -17.59
CA LYS A 64 -2.02 14.31 -18.52
C LYS A 64 -0.77 13.77 -17.83
N GLY A 65 -0.42 14.31 -16.66
CA GLY A 65 0.69 13.79 -15.86
C GLY A 65 0.48 12.33 -15.45
N PHE A 66 -0.77 11.94 -15.16
CA PHE A 66 -1.10 10.60 -14.69
C PHE A 66 -0.94 9.57 -15.80
N TRP A 67 -1.49 9.81 -16.98
CA TRP A 67 -1.31 8.92 -18.13
C TRP A 67 0.17 8.83 -18.54
N ALA A 68 0.90 9.95 -18.50
CA ALA A 68 2.33 9.97 -18.77
C ALA A 68 3.14 9.09 -17.79
N MET A 69 2.71 8.98 -16.52
CA MET A 69 3.32 8.08 -15.53
C MET A 69 3.10 6.59 -15.86
N PHE A 70 2.05 6.23 -16.61
CA PHE A 70 1.81 4.85 -17.06
C PHE A 70 2.42 4.55 -18.43
N GLY A 71 3.03 5.54 -19.09
CA GLY A 71 3.58 5.39 -20.43
C GLY A 71 2.59 5.67 -21.56
N GLU A 72 1.42 6.21 -21.24
CA GLU A 72 0.44 6.68 -22.23
C GLU A 72 0.64 8.17 -22.45
N PHE A 73 1.09 8.52 -23.65
CA PHE A 73 1.43 9.89 -24.01
C PHE A 73 0.54 10.33 -25.17
N LEU A 74 -0.14 11.47 -25.01
CA LEU A 74 -0.93 12.06 -26.09
C LEU A 74 -0.02 12.82 -27.07
N LEU A 75 0.90 12.12 -27.74
CA LEU A 75 1.81 12.73 -28.72
C LEU A 75 1.03 13.35 -29.89
N GLU A 76 -0.12 12.77 -30.22
CA GLU A 76 -1.02 13.31 -31.23
C GLU A 76 -1.42 14.76 -30.91
N GLU A 77 -1.62 15.10 -29.63
CA GLU A 77 -1.92 16.47 -29.17
C GLU A 77 -0.72 17.43 -29.35
N LEU A 78 0.51 16.91 -29.27
CA LEU A 78 1.75 17.68 -29.43
C LEU A 78 2.11 17.90 -30.90
N GLU A 79 1.62 17.03 -31.79
CA GLU A 79 1.98 17.05 -33.20
C GLU A 79 1.02 17.83 -34.10
N VAL A 80 -0.17 18.21 -33.58
CA VAL A 80 -1.18 19.00 -34.30
C VAL A 80 -0.60 20.32 -34.81
N LYS A 81 -0.92 20.67 -36.07
CA LYS A 81 -0.53 21.93 -36.71
C LYS A 81 -1.70 22.53 -37.50
N GLY A 82 -1.67 23.85 -37.68
CA GLY A 82 -2.52 24.53 -38.66
C GLY A 82 -3.98 24.68 -38.22
N SER A 83 -4.92 24.32 -39.10
CA SER A 83 -6.37 24.51 -38.94
C SER A 83 -7.03 23.64 -37.87
N ASP A 84 -6.33 22.59 -37.42
CA ASP A 84 -6.89 21.55 -36.55
C ASP A 84 -6.70 21.87 -35.06
N CYS A 85 -6.14 23.04 -34.74
CA CYS A 85 -5.95 23.53 -33.40
C CYS A 85 -6.40 24.98 -33.23
N THR A 86 -6.82 25.34 -32.02
CA THR A 86 -7.22 26.71 -31.67
C THR A 86 -6.30 27.30 -30.61
N LYS A 87 -6.08 28.62 -30.70
CA LYS A 87 -5.43 29.43 -29.65
C LYS A 87 -6.46 30.19 -28.80
N ASN A 88 -7.72 30.23 -29.23
CA ASN A 88 -8.76 30.99 -28.54
C ASN A 88 -9.24 30.25 -27.29
N TYR A 89 -9.28 30.98 -26.18
CA TYR A 89 -9.71 30.45 -24.88
C TYR A 89 -11.14 29.86 -24.92
N SER A 90 -12.07 30.54 -25.59
CA SER A 90 -13.49 30.18 -25.64
C SER A 90 -13.79 28.91 -26.44
N SER A 91 -12.85 28.44 -27.28
CA SER A 91 -13.08 27.32 -28.20
C SER A 91 -12.62 25.98 -27.63
N TYR A 92 -11.72 25.95 -26.64
CA TYR A 92 -11.28 24.69 -26.02
C TYR A 92 -12.14 24.28 -24.81
N THR A 93 -12.98 25.17 -24.26
CA THR A 93 -13.80 24.89 -23.07
C THR A 93 -14.84 23.79 -23.31
N ASP A 94 -15.27 23.60 -24.56
CA ASP A 94 -16.20 22.55 -24.98
C ASP A 94 -15.52 21.23 -25.36
N PHE A 95 -14.19 21.13 -25.21
CA PHE A 95 -13.38 19.94 -25.53
C PHE A 95 -13.49 19.40 -26.96
N GLU A 96 -14.21 20.07 -27.86
CA GLU A 96 -14.34 19.68 -29.28
C GLU A 96 -13.07 20.00 -30.10
N THR A 97 -12.23 20.92 -29.64
CA THR A 97 -11.04 21.38 -30.39
C THR A 97 -9.76 21.31 -29.57
N LEU A 98 -8.67 20.88 -30.22
CA LEU A 98 -7.34 20.76 -29.63
C LEU A 98 -6.65 22.12 -29.51
N ARG A 99 -5.82 22.30 -28.47
CA ARG A 99 -5.04 23.53 -28.28
C ARG A 99 -3.77 23.48 -29.12
N CYS A 100 -3.40 24.61 -29.75
CA CYS A 100 -2.16 24.68 -30.51
C CYS A 100 -0.93 24.73 -29.58
N PRO A 101 0.03 23.80 -29.68
CA PRO A 101 1.27 23.87 -28.93
C PRO A 101 2.17 25.02 -29.43
N THR A 102 3.02 25.57 -28.55
CA THR A 102 4.07 26.51 -28.96
C THR A 102 5.14 25.82 -29.82
N GLU A 103 5.76 26.54 -30.76
CA GLU A 103 6.82 25.96 -31.61
C GLU A 103 8.01 25.46 -30.78
N TYR A 104 8.40 26.19 -29.75
CA TYR A 104 9.49 25.80 -28.85
C TYR A 104 9.08 24.62 -27.94
N GLY A 105 7.88 24.68 -27.34
CA GLY A 105 7.38 23.63 -26.45
C GLY A 105 7.25 22.28 -27.15
N ARG A 106 6.88 22.27 -28.43
CA ARG A 106 6.75 21.05 -29.25
C ARG A 106 8.04 20.22 -29.32
N TYR A 107 9.22 20.85 -29.31
CA TYR A 107 10.51 20.13 -29.34
C TYR A 107 11.07 19.88 -27.93
N VAL A 108 10.87 20.82 -27.00
CA VAL A 108 11.42 20.71 -25.64
C VAL A 108 10.66 19.71 -24.79
N VAL A 109 9.34 19.65 -24.90
CA VAL A 109 8.50 18.78 -24.05
C VAL A 109 8.77 17.29 -24.29
N PRO A 110 8.94 16.77 -25.52
CA PRO A 110 9.35 15.38 -25.73
C PRO A 110 10.70 15.02 -25.09
N ILE A 111 11.67 15.94 -25.10
CA ILE A 111 12.98 15.74 -24.45
C ILE A 111 12.80 15.70 -22.92
N LEU A 112 12.05 16.65 -22.37
CA LEU A 112 11.72 16.69 -20.94
C LEU A 112 10.97 15.43 -20.50
N LEU A 113 10.05 14.96 -21.34
CA LEU A 113 9.30 13.73 -21.14
C LEU A 113 10.23 12.51 -21.11
N GLY A 114 11.19 12.41 -22.03
CA GLY A 114 12.19 11.34 -22.02
C GLY A 114 12.98 11.28 -20.71
N ILE A 115 13.45 12.44 -20.23
CA ILE A 115 14.14 12.55 -18.93
C ILE A 115 13.21 12.13 -17.79
N TYR A 116 11.98 12.62 -17.77
CA TYR A 116 10.97 12.26 -16.77
C TYR A 116 10.71 10.76 -16.71
N ILE A 117 10.57 10.09 -17.86
CA ILE A 117 10.35 8.63 -17.93
C ILE A 117 11.53 7.87 -17.30
N ILE A 118 12.77 8.29 -17.56
CA ILE A 118 13.96 7.66 -16.96
C ILE A 118 13.90 7.78 -15.43
N PHE A 119 13.62 8.97 -14.90
CA PHE A 119 13.55 9.18 -13.46
C PHE A 119 12.37 8.44 -12.81
N VAL A 120 11.18 8.47 -13.39
CA VAL A 120 9.99 7.89 -12.76
C VAL A 120 9.90 6.38 -13.00
N GLN A 121 9.97 5.94 -14.26
CA GLN A 121 9.74 4.54 -14.61
C GLN A 121 10.95 3.65 -14.29
N ILE A 122 12.17 4.13 -14.57
CA ILE A 122 13.37 3.31 -14.41
C ILE A 122 13.96 3.47 -13.01
N LEU A 123 13.96 4.67 -12.44
CA LEU A 123 14.53 4.89 -11.10
C LEU A 123 13.47 4.73 -10.00
N LEU A 124 12.43 5.56 -9.97
CA LEU A 124 11.52 5.60 -8.82
C LEU A 124 10.62 4.36 -8.72
N PHE A 125 10.07 3.85 -9.82
CA PHE A 125 9.25 2.64 -9.76
C PHE A 125 10.05 1.39 -9.41
N ASN A 126 11.25 1.23 -9.94
CA ASN A 126 12.10 0.10 -9.56
C ASN A 126 12.50 0.16 -8.08
N LEU A 127 12.78 1.35 -7.56
CA LEU A 127 13.02 1.55 -6.13
C LEU A 127 11.76 1.30 -5.29
N LEU A 128 10.59 1.74 -5.73
CA LEU A 128 9.32 1.50 -5.06
C LEU A 128 9.00 0.01 -4.96
N ILE A 129 9.15 -0.72 -6.08
CA ILE A 129 8.95 -2.16 -6.13
C ILE A 129 9.97 -2.88 -5.22
N SER A 130 11.25 -2.46 -5.25
CA SER A 130 12.28 -3.00 -4.37
C SER A 130 11.96 -2.76 -2.89
N LEU A 131 11.49 -1.57 -2.55
CA LEU A 131 11.07 -1.21 -1.20
C LEU A 131 9.87 -2.05 -0.76
N PHE A 132 8.85 -2.22 -1.62
CA PHE A 132 7.76 -3.14 -1.36
C PHE A 132 8.24 -4.55 -1.13
N ASN A 133 9.10 -5.10 -1.99
CA ASN A 133 9.64 -6.45 -1.85
C ASN A 133 10.43 -6.63 -0.54
N SER A 134 11.25 -5.64 -0.18
CA SER A 134 12.00 -5.63 1.08
C SER A 134 11.08 -5.62 2.30
N ILE A 135 10.01 -4.82 2.27
CA ILE A 135 9.03 -4.79 3.36
C ILE A 135 8.17 -6.06 3.34
N ILE A 136 7.83 -6.63 2.18
CA ILE A 136 7.09 -7.91 2.06
C ILE A 136 7.91 -9.01 2.72
N SER A 137 9.21 -9.08 2.46
CA SER A 137 10.11 -10.05 3.09
C SER A 137 10.21 -9.82 4.60
N LYS A 138 10.47 -8.57 5.02
CA LYS A 138 10.60 -8.20 6.44
C LYS A 138 9.33 -8.48 7.24
N THR A 139 8.16 -8.10 6.71
CA THR A 139 6.86 -8.30 7.37
C THR A 139 6.34 -9.72 7.17
N GLY A 140 6.71 -10.39 6.08
CA GLY A 140 6.42 -11.79 5.81
C GLY A 140 7.00 -12.73 6.85
N SER A 141 8.25 -12.48 7.29
CA SER A 141 8.87 -13.25 8.38
C SER A 141 8.07 -13.21 9.69
N LYS A 142 7.36 -12.11 9.97
CA LYS A 142 6.55 -11.92 11.18
C LYS A 142 5.08 -12.31 11.00
N ARG A 143 4.64 -12.52 9.75
CA ARG A 143 3.23 -12.76 9.39
C ARG A 143 2.68 -14.02 10.05
N ASN A 144 3.49 -15.07 10.17
CA ASN A 144 3.05 -16.34 10.77
C ASN A 144 2.72 -16.21 12.26
N SER A 145 3.53 -15.45 13.00
CA SER A 145 3.32 -15.18 14.43
C SER A 145 2.05 -14.33 14.65
N TYR A 146 1.85 -13.28 13.84
CA TYR A 146 0.61 -12.49 13.87
C TYR A 146 -0.63 -13.29 13.45
N TRP A 147 -0.52 -14.13 12.43
CA TRP A 147 -1.61 -15.00 11.97
C TRP A 147 -2.01 -16.00 13.05
N THR A 148 -1.02 -16.60 13.72
CA THR A 148 -1.26 -17.55 14.82
C THR A 148 -1.94 -16.87 15.99
N TYR A 149 -1.52 -15.65 16.35
CA TYR A 149 -2.19 -14.85 17.38
C TYR A 149 -3.64 -14.48 17.01
N GLN A 150 -3.87 -14.02 15.78
CA GLN A 150 -5.22 -13.69 15.30
C GLN A 150 -6.12 -14.93 15.25
N LYS A 151 -5.60 -16.08 14.77
CA LYS A 151 -6.31 -17.37 14.82
C LYS A 151 -6.65 -17.75 16.26
N PHE A 152 -5.70 -17.64 17.18
CA PHE A 152 -5.94 -17.93 18.58
C PHE A 152 -7.06 -17.04 19.14
N GLN A 153 -7.04 -15.74 18.85
CA GLN A 153 -8.07 -14.82 19.31
C GLN A 153 -9.45 -15.13 18.71
N GLN A 154 -9.51 -15.52 17.44
CA GLN A 154 -10.75 -15.96 16.78
C GLN A 154 -11.27 -17.26 17.39
N THR A 155 -10.45 -18.30 17.42
CA THR A 155 -10.82 -19.60 18.01
C THR A 155 -11.27 -19.43 19.46
N PHE A 156 -10.54 -18.63 20.24
CA PHE A 156 -10.88 -18.36 21.64
C PHE A 156 -12.22 -17.63 21.77
N LYS A 157 -12.52 -16.65 20.91
CA LYS A 157 -13.84 -15.99 20.87
C LYS A 157 -14.95 -17.00 20.56
N TYR A 158 -14.76 -17.92 19.62
CA TYR A 158 -15.74 -18.96 19.30
C TYR A 158 -15.88 -20.01 20.40
N THR A 159 -14.81 -20.36 21.12
CA THR A 159 -14.90 -21.33 22.21
C THR A 159 -15.55 -20.74 23.47
N ILE A 160 -15.32 -19.45 23.77
CA ILE A 160 -15.99 -18.76 24.89
C ILE A 160 -17.43 -18.41 24.54
N SER A 161 -17.69 -17.94 23.32
CA SER A 161 -19.04 -17.80 22.80
C SER A 161 -19.56 -19.17 22.41
N LEU A 162 -19.81 -20.03 23.42
CA LEU A 162 -20.64 -21.21 23.31
C LEU A 162 -22.12 -20.79 23.12
N PHE A 163 -22.36 -19.89 22.17
CA PHE A 163 -23.68 -19.46 21.74
C PHE A 163 -23.94 -20.10 20.38
N PRO A 164 -25.11 -20.69 20.19
CA PRO A 164 -25.28 -21.60 19.10
C PRO A 164 -25.34 -20.81 17.79
N LEU A 165 -24.98 -21.46 16.67
CA LEU A 165 -25.00 -20.85 15.32
C LEU A 165 -26.28 -20.00 15.14
N PRO A 166 -26.25 -18.92 14.35
CA PRO A 166 -27.38 -18.01 14.15
C PRO A 166 -28.79 -18.65 14.06
N PRO A 167 -29.02 -19.81 13.39
CA PRO A 167 -30.31 -20.52 13.42
C PRO A 167 -30.71 -21.13 14.78
N MET A 168 -29.75 -21.56 15.59
CA MET A 168 -29.98 -22.25 16.87
C MET A 168 -30.20 -21.29 18.05
N THR A 169 -29.95 -19.99 17.85
CA THR A 169 -30.26 -18.93 18.83
C THR A 169 -31.75 -18.89 19.17
N PHE A 170 -32.59 -19.12 18.16
CA PHE A 170 -34.05 -19.18 18.30
C PHE A 170 -34.51 -20.38 19.12
N VAL A 171 -33.93 -21.56 18.85
CA VAL A 171 -34.22 -22.80 19.59
C VAL A 171 -33.82 -22.68 21.06
N TYR A 172 -32.68 -22.05 21.35
CA TYR A 172 -32.25 -21.77 22.73
C TYR A 172 -33.24 -20.84 23.46
N PHE A 173 -33.74 -19.79 22.81
CA PHE A 173 -34.71 -18.89 23.41
C PHE A 173 -36.04 -19.59 23.72
N LEU A 174 -36.49 -20.49 22.83
CA LEU A 174 -37.68 -21.31 23.05
C LEU A 174 -37.49 -22.32 24.21
N LEU A 175 -36.35 -23.00 24.26
CA LEU A 175 -36.02 -23.94 25.35
C LEU A 175 -35.91 -23.22 26.71
N LYS A 176 -35.32 -22.02 26.73
CA LYS A 176 -35.24 -21.17 27.93
C LYS A 176 -36.63 -20.73 28.41
N LYS A 177 -37.56 -20.48 27.48
CA LYS A 177 -38.96 -20.10 27.79
C LYS A 177 -39.76 -21.27 28.37
N ASN A 178 -39.57 -22.49 27.87
CA ASN A 178 -40.33 -23.66 28.30
C ASN A 178 -39.74 -24.42 29.51
N SER A 179 -38.42 -24.40 29.74
CA SER A 179 -37.82 -25.08 30.89
C SER A 179 -36.55 -24.38 31.38
N PRO A 180 -36.64 -23.52 32.41
CA PRO A 180 -35.48 -22.79 32.93
C PRO A 180 -34.44 -23.69 33.62
N TYR A 181 -34.85 -24.89 34.07
CA TYR A 181 -33.95 -25.86 34.72
C TYR A 181 -33.05 -26.60 33.72
N LEU A 182 -33.57 -26.99 32.55
CA LEU A 182 -32.81 -27.74 31.54
C LEU A 182 -31.71 -26.87 30.90
N SER A 183 -32.02 -25.59 30.65
CA SER A 183 -31.08 -24.58 30.12
C SER A 183 -29.85 -24.38 31.01
N LYS A 184 -30.04 -24.33 32.34
CA LYS A 184 -28.93 -24.22 33.30
C LYS A 184 -28.01 -25.45 33.27
N SER A 185 -28.56 -26.66 33.12
CA SER A 185 -27.75 -27.89 33.10
C SER A 185 -26.87 -28.04 31.86
N LEU A 186 -27.37 -27.58 30.70
CA LEU A 186 -26.65 -27.62 29.42
C LEU A 186 -25.50 -26.59 29.39
N PHE A 187 -25.71 -25.40 29.98
CA PHE A 187 -24.70 -24.35 30.03
C PHE A 187 -23.60 -24.65 31.09
N SER A 188 -23.97 -25.25 32.23
CA SER A 188 -23.00 -25.55 33.30
C SER A 188 -21.95 -26.60 32.91
N ARG A 189 -22.23 -27.44 31.90
CA ARG A 189 -21.29 -28.45 31.37
C ARG A 189 -20.40 -27.92 30.22
N GLY A 190 -20.66 -26.73 29.71
CA GLY A 190 -19.94 -26.14 28.57
C GLY A 190 -18.77 -25.24 28.99
N ILE A 191 -17.68 -25.86 29.47
CA ILE A 191 -16.30 -25.32 29.47
C ILE A 191 -16.15 -23.86 29.92
N TYR A 192 -16.00 -23.62 31.23
CA TYR A 192 -15.40 -22.38 31.73
C TYR A 192 -13.92 -22.33 31.33
N ILE A 193 -13.60 -21.60 30.26
CA ILE A 193 -12.20 -21.28 29.92
C ILE A 193 -11.79 -20.08 30.77
N ASP A 194 -10.84 -20.30 31.69
CA ASP A 194 -10.35 -19.27 32.61
C ASP A 194 -9.85 -18.03 31.82
N PRO A 195 -10.39 -16.82 32.08
CA PRO A 195 -9.91 -15.58 31.46
C PRO A 195 -8.41 -15.32 31.72
N LYS A 196 -7.84 -15.81 32.84
CA LYS A 196 -6.39 -15.73 33.10
C LYS A 196 -5.58 -16.57 32.11
N PHE A 197 -6.11 -17.69 31.63
CA PHE A 197 -5.46 -18.52 30.62
C PHE A 197 -5.29 -17.76 29.29
N LYS A 198 -6.31 -16.97 28.90
CA LYS A 198 -6.26 -16.11 27.71
C LYS A 198 -5.14 -15.08 27.80
N GLU A 199 -5.09 -14.37 28.93
CA GLU A 199 -4.14 -13.28 29.14
C GLU A 199 -2.71 -13.82 29.21
N THR A 200 -2.52 -14.98 29.86
CA THR A 200 -1.23 -15.66 29.95
C THR A 200 -0.73 -16.10 28.57
N LYS A 201 -1.58 -16.75 27.76
CA LYS A 201 -1.21 -17.13 26.39
C LYS A 201 -0.96 -15.91 25.50
N ALA A 202 -1.78 -14.86 25.59
CA ALA A 202 -1.59 -13.63 24.82
C ALA A 202 -0.26 -12.95 25.14
N LYS A 203 0.11 -12.85 26.43
CA LYS A 203 1.41 -12.34 26.88
C LYS A 203 2.56 -13.21 26.39
N GLN A 204 2.38 -14.53 26.37
CA GLN A 204 3.39 -15.45 25.83
C GLN A 204 3.62 -15.23 24.33
N TYR A 205 2.56 -15.13 23.51
CA TYR A 205 2.70 -14.82 22.08
C TYR A 205 3.34 -13.46 21.83
N LEU A 206 3.00 -12.43 22.61
CA LEU A 206 3.65 -11.10 22.49
C LEU A 206 5.13 -11.16 22.89
N LYS A 207 5.48 -11.97 23.89
CA LYS A 207 6.86 -12.21 24.29
C LYS A 207 7.63 -12.96 23.21
N ASP A 208 7.02 -13.94 22.57
CA ASP A 208 7.63 -14.70 21.47
C ASP A 208 7.86 -13.82 20.24
N ILE A 209 6.90 -12.95 19.88
CA ILE A 209 7.06 -11.94 18.83
C ILE A 209 8.23 -11.00 19.16
N ASN A 210 8.28 -10.46 20.37
CA ASN A 210 9.36 -9.56 20.80
C ASN A 210 10.74 -10.26 20.85
N ASN A 211 10.76 -11.55 21.21
CA ASN A 211 11.97 -12.35 21.20
C ASN A 211 12.45 -12.59 19.77
N GLU A 212 11.57 -13.02 18.85
CA GLU A 212 11.87 -13.16 17.42
C GLU A 212 12.41 -11.84 16.85
N GLU A 213 11.81 -10.69 17.19
CA GLU A 213 12.34 -9.38 16.78
C GLU A 213 13.77 -9.13 17.28
N ARG A 214 14.06 -9.53 18.51
CA ARG A 214 15.39 -9.37 19.12
C ARG A 214 16.42 -10.29 18.45
N TYR A 215 16.05 -11.53 18.12
CA TYR A 215 16.91 -12.47 17.39
C TYR A 215 17.21 -11.99 15.97
N LEU A 216 16.18 -11.50 15.25
CA LEU A 216 16.35 -10.96 13.90
C LEU A 216 17.22 -9.70 13.87
N ARG A 217 17.16 -8.84 14.91
CA ARG A 217 18.09 -7.70 15.04
C ARG A 217 19.53 -8.17 15.21
N LYS A 218 19.77 -9.17 16.07
CA LYS A 218 21.12 -9.72 16.27
C LYS A 218 21.68 -10.35 14.99
N LEU A 219 20.85 -11.09 14.25
CA LEU A 219 21.25 -11.67 12.95
C LEU A 219 21.62 -10.59 11.93
N LYS A 220 20.85 -9.50 11.83
CA LYS A 220 21.17 -8.38 10.92
C LYS A 220 22.47 -7.67 11.30
N VAL A 221 22.74 -7.49 12.58
CA VAL A 221 24.01 -6.90 13.06
C VAL A 221 25.17 -7.82 12.71
N LYS A 222 25.04 -9.13 12.99
CA LYS A 222 26.08 -10.12 12.68
C LYS A 222 26.36 -10.21 11.17
N GLN A 223 25.30 -10.16 10.36
CA GLN A 223 25.41 -10.20 8.92
C GLN A 223 26.06 -8.91 8.35
N SER A 224 25.77 -7.74 8.94
CA SER A 224 26.45 -6.47 8.63
C SER A 224 27.94 -6.52 8.97
N GLU A 225 28.31 -7.11 10.11
CA GLU A 225 29.71 -7.29 10.51
C GLU A 225 30.43 -8.22 9.53
N GLU A 226 29.81 -9.32 9.12
CA GLU A 226 30.38 -10.30 8.18
C GLU A 226 30.65 -9.69 6.80
N TYR A 227 29.72 -8.92 6.23
CA TYR A 227 29.94 -8.17 4.98
C TYR A 227 31.06 -7.13 5.09
N SER A 228 31.20 -6.48 6.25
CA SER A 228 32.23 -5.47 6.47
C SER A 228 33.63 -6.09 6.54
N VAL A 229 33.75 -7.25 7.19
CA VAL A 229 35.00 -8.00 7.30
C VAL A 229 35.42 -8.56 5.94
N GLU A 230 34.47 -9.09 5.16
CA GLU A 230 34.74 -9.64 3.83
C GLU A 230 35.12 -8.55 2.82
N PHE A 231 34.52 -7.36 2.94
CA PHE A 231 34.94 -6.18 2.19
C PHE A 231 36.38 -5.77 2.51
N ILE A 232 36.74 -5.69 3.80
CA ILE A 232 38.11 -5.33 4.21
C ILE A 232 39.11 -6.38 3.70
N ARG A 233 38.76 -7.67 3.77
CA ARG A 233 39.62 -8.75 3.28
C ARG A 233 39.88 -8.64 1.78
N ASN A 234 38.85 -8.38 0.98
CA ASN A 234 38.99 -8.17 -0.47
C ASN A 234 39.82 -6.93 -0.82
N VAL A 235 39.75 -5.85 -0.02
CA VAL A 235 40.58 -4.66 -0.22
C VAL A 235 42.05 -4.96 0.10
N VAL A 236 42.33 -5.67 1.19
CA VAL A 236 43.70 -6.04 1.57
C VAL A 236 44.33 -6.97 0.54
N GLU A 237 43.60 -7.99 0.05
CA GLU A 237 44.10 -8.91 -0.98
C GLU A 237 44.40 -8.20 -2.31
N ASN A 238 43.64 -7.16 -2.67
CA ASN A 238 43.91 -6.35 -3.87
C ASN A 238 45.09 -5.37 -3.71
N LEU A 239 45.43 -4.96 -2.49
CA LEU A 239 46.59 -4.08 -2.25
C LEU A 239 47.92 -4.85 -2.15
N GLN A 240 47.86 -6.16 -1.92
CA GLN A 240 49.04 -7.04 -1.89
C GLN A 240 49.42 -7.62 -3.25
N ARG A 241 48.65 -7.30 -4.31
CA ARG A 241 48.87 -7.74 -5.69
C ARG A 241 49.34 -6.58 -6.56
#